data_AF-A0A1Y2CUN1-F1
#
_entry.id   AF-A0A1Y2CUN1-F1
#
_cell.length_a   1.000
_cell.length_b   1.000
_cell.length_c   1.000
_cell.angle_alpha   90.00
_cell.angle_beta   90.00
_cell.angle_gamma   90.00
#
_symmetry.space_group_name_H-M   'P 1'
#
loop_
_entity.id
_entity.type
_entity.pdbx_description
1 polymer ?
#
loop_
_entity_poly.entity_id
_entity_poly.type
_entity_poly.pdbx_seq_one_letter_code
_entity_poly.pdbx_strand_id
1 'polypeptide(L)'
;MAKDKKKDPKKALEKKAKKAQKQEKKKDKTNVKQATKQKQKQPKVHDEEEEDIDLILSNFQKELEAKEAVTEEHCAPPSRRSCGAFVANPIDLNELILFAGEYYNGQKVALFNDFFIYNIEKNDWRKYISPNSPGPRSSHQLVITNAGRGFLFGGEFVSPNQTTFFHYKDFWALDLKTYTWEKLEVGKKPSPRSGHRMVLWKHYIILFGGFYDAGNETRYLDDLHVFDTVECKWIVVDIPEPKPTKRSGFDFIVSGDTLALYGGYTKEVVKGKVARDWKWEKRKRGGVAPQPRCGAPMVSFKGKGYMFGGVCDIKEDDETIESVCVDEFFQLNVDQCRFYPVNLKASPTATNTKPPPRFNTMMCVQRSTLYVFGGILEKDDKELTYSDLWSCDLDKLNPFKNIIEDKEAMTLWAGEESDDDDDDEDDDEDDDGDSDDDSDDSENEEPDVAATVEPEPEEEEEPIENPLEEQIEQIELDESIPQRVIVEDPFFEANQPIATDATLRDYFARTTDYWMKRRWTTKERKTEANLSK
;
A
#
# COMPACT_ATOMS: atom_id res chain seq x y z
N MET A 1 -77.99 -5.37 -55.71
CA MET A 1 -76.59 -4.93 -55.94
C MET A 1 -76.10 -4.24 -54.68
N ALA A 2 -74.88 -4.54 -54.21
CA ALA A 2 -74.25 -3.87 -53.08
C ALA A 2 -73.05 -3.03 -53.58
N LYS A 3 -73.04 -1.74 -53.19
CA LYS A 3 -71.93 -0.76 -53.13
C LYS A 3 -72.58 0.61 -52.89
N ASP A 4 -72.54 1.10 -51.66
CA ASP A 4 -71.54 2.05 -51.15
C ASP A 4 -71.66 3.47 -51.72
N LYS A 5 -72.14 4.39 -50.87
CA LYS A 5 -71.78 5.81 -50.91
C LYS A 5 -71.30 6.24 -49.53
N LYS A 6 -70.06 6.76 -49.50
CA LYS A 6 -69.27 7.08 -48.31
C LYS A 6 -69.96 8.09 -47.38
N LYS A 7 -69.83 7.89 -46.06
CA LYS A 7 -70.08 8.94 -45.06
C LYS A 7 -68.98 10.01 -45.14
N ASP A 8 -69.40 11.28 -45.11
CA ASP A 8 -68.51 12.44 -45.19
C ASP A 8 -67.85 12.74 -43.82
N PRO A 9 -66.51 12.65 -43.69
CA PRO A 9 -65.81 12.77 -42.40
C PRO A 9 -65.86 14.18 -41.78
N LYS A 10 -66.16 15.25 -42.55
CA LYS A 10 -66.19 16.62 -42.00
C LYS A 10 -67.23 16.81 -40.88
N LYS A 11 -68.42 16.22 -41.00
CA LYS A 11 -69.51 16.37 -40.00
C LYS A 11 -69.26 15.65 -38.67
N ALA A 12 -68.29 14.73 -38.59
CA ALA A 12 -67.93 14.06 -37.35
C ALA A 12 -66.97 14.90 -36.48
N LEU A 13 -66.09 15.68 -37.11
CA LEU A 13 -65.08 16.51 -36.44
C LEU A 13 -65.69 17.72 -35.72
N GLU A 14 -66.59 18.47 -36.38
CA GLU A 14 -67.27 19.62 -35.76
C GLU A 14 -68.06 19.24 -34.48
N LYS A 15 -68.63 18.03 -34.45
CA LYS A 15 -69.44 17.54 -33.32
C LYS A 15 -68.59 17.11 -32.13
N LYS A 16 -67.30 16.77 -32.33
CA LYS A 16 -66.31 16.60 -31.26
C LYS A 16 -65.79 17.96 -30.75
N ALA A 17 -65.44 18.88 -31.65
CA ALA A 17 -64.93 20.21 -31.28
C ALA A 17 -65.90 20.99 -30.36
N LYS A 18 -67.19 21.02 -30.69
CA LYS A 18 -68.23 21.68 -29.86
C LYS A 18 -68.49 21.00 -28.50
N LYS A 19 -67.97 19.78 -28.27
CA LYS A 19 -68.07 19.08 -26.98
C LYS A 19 -66.89 19.41 -26.06
N ALA A 20 -65.68 19.59 -26.63
CA ALA A 20 -64.47 20.00 -25.90
C ALA A 20 -64.59 21.43 -25.32
N GLN A 21 -64.96 22.42 -26.15
CA GLN A 21 -65.13 23.81 -25.70
C GLN A 21 -66.19 24.00 -24.59
N LYS A 22 -67.11 23.04 -24.41
CA LYS A 22 -68.13 23.07 -23.35
C LYS A 22 -67.65 22.42 -22.03
N GLN A 23 -66.51 21.73 -22.04
CA GLN A 23 -65.85 21.21 -20.84
C GLN A 23 -64.78 22.19 -20.29
N GLU A 24 -64.04 22.90 -21.15
CA GLU A 24 -63.09 23.94 -20.73
C GLU A 24 -63.77 25.08 -19.98
N LYS A 25 -64.86 25.65 -20.52
CA LYS A 25 -65.66 26.69 -19.85
C LYS A 25 -66.32 26.27 -18.53
N LYS A 26 -66.24 24.99 -18.13
CA LYS A 26 -66.62 24.51 -16.80
C LYS A 26 -65.44 24.40 -15.83
N LYS A 27 -64.19 24.27 -16.31
CA LYS A 27 -63.00 24.26 -15.46
C LYS A 27 -62.59 25.67 -15.02
N ASP A 28 -62.63 26.66 -15.92
CA ASP A 28 -62.28 28.06 -15.59
C ASP A 28 -63.13 28.65 -14.46
N LYS A 29 -64.42 28.33 -14.41
CA LYS A 29 -65.33 28.79 -13.34
C LYS A 29 -65.06 28.17 -11.97
N THR A 30 -64.26 27.11 -11.90
CA THR A 30 -63.84 26.49 -10.63
C THR A 30 -62.58 27.17 -10.10
N ASN A 31 -61.58 27.41 -10.97
CA ASN A 31 -60.31 28.04 -10.60
C ASN A 31 -60.51 29.49 -10.10
N VAL A 32 -61.40 30.27 -10.73
CA VAL A 32 -61.70 31.65 -10.30
C VAL A 32 -62.26 31.70 -8.87
N LYS A 33 -62.98 30.66 -8.40
CA LYS A 33 -63.53 30.62 -7.04
C LYS A 33 -62.52 30.23 -5.95
N GLN A 34 -61.39 29.63 -6.29
CA GLN A 34 -60.31 29.39 -5.34
C GLN A 34 -59.40 30.63 -5.22
N ALA A 35 -59.13 31.34 -6.33
CA ALA A 35 -58.31 32.55 -6.36
C ALA A 35 -58.87 33.74 -5.54
N THR A 36 -60.18 33.79 -5.23
CA THR A 36 -60.77 34.91 -4.46
C THR A 36 -60.79 34.72 -2.94
N LYS A 37 -60.28 33.59 -2.40
CA LYS A 37 -60.32 33.31 -0.95
C LYS A 37 -59.04 33.65 -0.18
N GLN A 38 -58.00 34.14 -0.85
CA GLN A 38 -56.71 34.53 -0.26
C GLN A 38 -56.46 36.05 -0.17
N LYS A 39 -57.48 36.89 -0.42
CA LYS A 39 -57.37 38.36 -0.22
C LYS A 39 -58.42 38.88 0.76
N GLN A 40 -58.16 38.68 2.05
CA GLN A 40 -58.44 39.63 3.15
C GLN A 40 -58.14 39.00 4.53
N LYS A 41 -56.95 39.28 5.07
CA LYS A 41 -56.70 39.55 6.49
C LYS A 41 -55.41 40.36 6.62
N GLN A 42 -55.35 41.22 7.63
CA GLN A 42 -54.36 42.29 7.78
C GLN A 42 -52.98 41.77 8.23
N PRO A 43 -51.88 42.52 7.97
CA PRO A 43 -50.56 42.13 8.44
C PRO A 43 -50.47 42.18 9.97
N LYS A 44 -49.99 41.09 10.55
CA LYS A 44 -49.42 41.07 11.90
C LYS A 44 -48.06 40.38 11.80
N VAL A 45 -47.03 41.12 12.20
CA VAL A 45 -45.77 40.66 12.78
C VAL A 45 -45.15 39.41 12.17
N HIS A 46 -44.18 39.63 11.28
CA HIS A 46 -42.92 38.86 11.19
C HIS A 46 -43.02 37.34 11.37
N ASP A 47 -43.60 36.65 10.39
CA ASP A 47 -43.19 35.28 10.09
C ASP A 47 -42.18 35.38 8.95
N GLU A 48 -40.97 34.87 9.19
CA GLU A 48 -39.90 34.76 8.20
C GLU A 48 -40.32 33.77 7.11
N GLU A 49 -39.58 33.71 6.01
CA GLU A 49 -39.72 32.61 5.06
C GLU A 49 -39.24 31.34 5.79
N GLU A 50 -40.16 30.63 6.46
CA GLU A 50 -39.95 29.27 6.98
C GLU A 50 -39.73 28.35 5.76
N GLU A 51 -38.51 28.40 5.23
CA GLU A 51 -37.96 27.37 4.39
C GLU A 51 -38.20 26.03 5.09
N ASP A 52 -38.83 25.10 4.38
CA ASP A 52 -39.26 23.83 4.94
C ASP A 52 -38.04 23.11 5.51
N ILE A 53 -37.96 23.02 6.84
CA ILE A 53 -36.78 22.54 7.56
C ILE A 53 -36.45 21.10 7.13
N ASP A 54 -37.47 20.29 6.81
CA ASP A 54 -37.29 18.94 6.28
C ASP A 54 -36.65 18.97 4.87
N LEU A 55 -37.01 19.94 4.03
CA LEU A 55 -36.40 20.15 2.72
C LEU A 55 -34.93 20.62 2.85
N ILE A 56 -34.65 21.58 3.72
CA ILE A 56 -33.30 22.08 4.01
C ILE A 56 -32.41 20.92 4.48
N LEU A 57 -32.85 20.17 5.50
CA LEU A 57 -32.14 19.01 6.02
C LEU A 57 -31.92 17.94 4.94
N SER A 58 -32.91 17.70 4.06
CA SER A 58 -32.76 16.74 2.95
C SER A 58 -31.77 17.20 1.88
N ASN A 59 -31.56 18.51 1.71
CA ASN A 59 -30.60 19.05 0.75
C ASN A 59 -29.19 19.04 1.35
N PHE A 60 -29.02 19.43 2.62
CA PHE A 60 -27.75 19.23 3.33
C PHE A 60 -27.32 17.76 3.34
N GLN A 61 -28.24 16.84 3.59
CA GLN A 61 -27.94 15.40 3.55
C GLN A 61 -27.43 14.96 2.17
N LYS A 62 -28.06 15.38 1.07
CA LYS A 62 -27.59 15.08 -0.30
C LYS A 62 -26.25 15.72 -0.63
N GLU A 63 -25.98 16.94 -0.12
CA GLU A 63 -24.69 17.59 -0.32
C GLU A 63 -23.57 16.90 0.46
N LEU A 64 -23.84 16.39 1.66
CA LEU A 64 -22.91 15.57 2.43
C LEU A 64 -22.67 14.23 1.73
N GLU A 65 -23.74 13.52 1.36
CA GLU A 65 -23.65 12.28 0.57
C GLU A 65 -22.85 12.47 -0.73
N ALA A 66 -23.04 13.57 -1.44
CA ALA A 66 -22.28 13.89 -2.66
C ALA A 66 -20.80 14.27 -2.40
N LYS A 67 -20.49 14.82 -1.22
CA LYS A 67 -19.11 15.13 -0.78
C LYS A 67 -18.37 13.92 -0.20
N GLU A 68 -19.08 12.90 0.24
CA GLU A 68 -18.53 11.64 0.76
C GLU A 68 -18.58 10.49 -0.26
N ALA A 69 -19.34 10.67 -1.36
CA ALA A 69 -19.50 9.69 -2.42
C ALA A 69 -18.16 9.25 -3.01
N VAL A 70 -17.93 7.93 -2.98
CA VAL A 70 -16.81 7.30 -3.67
C VAL A 70 -17.14 7.19 -5.16
N THR A 71 -16.22 7.63 -6.03
CA THR A 71 -16.33 7.39 -7.47
C THR A 71 -15.51 6.17 -7.89
N GLU A 72 -15.96 5.49 -8.93
CA GLU A 72 -15.35 4.29 -9.50
C GLU A 72 -15.01 4.53 -10.97
N GLU A 73 -13.77 4.26 -11.35
CA GLU A 73 -13.26 4.43 -12.71
C GLU A 73 -12.57 3.15 -13.20
N HIS A 74 -12.95 2.64 -14.36
CA HIS A 74 -12.20 1.55 -15.01
C HIS A 74 -10.85 2.08 -15.49
N CYS A 75 -9.76 1.41 -15.13
CA CYS A 75 -8.40 1.88 -15.38
C CYS A 75 -7.51 0.80 -16.00
N ALA A 76 -6.32 1.22 -16.45
CA ALA A 76 -5.23 0.29 -16.77
C ALA A 76 -4.68 -0.36 -15.47
N PRO A 77 -3.88 -1.43 -15.57
CA PRO A 77 -3.11 -1.95 -14.44
C PRO A 77 -2.34 -0.85 -13.68
N PRO A 78 -2.23 -0.92 -12.34
CA PRO A 78 -1.47 0.04 -11.55
C PRO A 78 0.00 0.14 -11.98
N SER A 79 0.56 1.33 -11.82
CA SER A 79 1.97 1.62 -12.12
C SER A 79 2.94 0.79 -11.27
N ARG A 80 4.19 0.69 -11.74
CA ARG A 80 5.35 0.12 -11.01
C ARG A 80 5.32 0.54 -9.55
N ARG A 81 5.42 -0.43 -8.63
CA ARG A 81 5.48 -0.18 -7.18
C ARG A 81 5.86 -1.38 -6.32
N SER A 82 6.30 -1.07 -5.11
CA SER A 82 6.57 -1.99 -4.00
C SER A 82 5.93 -1.45 -2.70
N CYS A 83 6.08 -2.19 -1.59
CA CYS A 83 5.81 -1.72 -0.22
C CYS A 83 4.40 -1.12 0.07
N GLY A 84 3.42 -1.39 -0.79
CA GLY A 84 2.00 -1.10 -0.58
C GLY A 84 1.27 -2.27 0.08
N ALA A 85 -0.06 -2.16 0.18
CA ALA A 85 -0.91 -3.25 0.61
C ALA A 85 -1.57 -3.94 -0.59
N PHE A 86 -1.27 -5.23 -0.80
CA PHE A 86 -1.99 -6.09 -1.73
C PHE A 86 -2.66 -7.21 -0.95
N VAL A 87 -3.99 -7.24 -0.93
CA VAL A 87 -4.77 -8.08 -0.01
C VAL A 87 -6.02 -8.68 -0.67
N ALA A 88 -6.42 -9.83 -0.16
CA ALA A 88 -7.61 -10.57 -0.58
C ALA A 88 -8.90 -9.85 -0.14
N ASN A 89 -9.93 -9.79 -0.99
CA ASN A 89 -11.27 -9.41 -0.55
C ASN A 89 -11.98 -10.66 0.06
N PRO A 90 -12.37 -10.67 1.35
CA PRO A 90 -13.04 -11.80 1.96
C PRO A 90 -14.56 -11.84 1.71
N ILE A 91 -15.17 -10.73 1.29
CA ILE A 91 -16.62 -10.66 1.02
C ILE A 91 -16.98 -10.89 -0.45
N ASP A 92 -16.10 -10.49 -1.40
CA ASP A 92 -16.16 -10.96 -2.79
C ASP A 92 -14.90 -11.76 -3.13
N LEU A 93 -15.06 -13.07 -3.33
CA LEU A 93 -13.96 -13.98 -3.64
C LEU A 93 -13.43 -13.87 -5.08
N ASN A 94 -13.87 -12.87 -5.84
CA ASN A 94 -13.43 -12.52 -7.18
C ASN A 94 -12.56 -11.25 -7.20
N GLU A 95 -12.33 -10.61 -6.06
CA GLU A 95 -11.64 -9.32 -5.99
C GLU A 95 -10.34 -9.38 -5.18
N LEU A 96 -9.31 -8.69 -5.68
CA LEU A 96 -8.09 -8.36 -4.95
C LEU A 96 -8.00 -6.84 -4.80
N ILE A 97 -7.45 -6.39 -3.68
CA ILE A 97 -7.31 -4.99 -3.32
C ILE A 97 -5.83 -4.60 -3.40
N LEU A 98 -5.53 -3.47 -4.04
CA LEU A 98 -4.23 -2.82 -3.98
C LEU A 98 -4.39 -1.40 -3.44
N PHE A 99 -3.58 -1.02 -2.45
CA PHE A 99 -3.56 0.33 -1.90
C PHE A 99 -2.12 0.87 -1.77
N ALA A 100 -1.91 2.09 -2.25
CA ALA A 100 -0.71 2.89 -2.01
C ALA A 100 0.60 2.17 -2.45
N GLY A 101 1.69 2.36 -1.69
CA GLY A 101 3.04 1.87 -2.01
C GLY A 101 3.97 2.97 -2.52
N GLU A 102 5.15 2.57 -2.99
CA GLU A 102 6.21 3.46 -3.47
C GLU A 102 6.82 3.01 -4.80
N TYR A 103 7.48 3.93 -5.49
CA TYR A 103 8.26 3.70 -6.70
C TYR A 103 9.50 4.59 -6.72
N TYR A 104 10.68 4.00 -6.89
CA TYR A 104 11.91 4.75 -7.14
C TYR A 104 12.17 4.84 -8.65
N ASN A 105 12.34 6.04 -9.17
CA ASN A 105 12.58 6.26 -10.60
C ASN A 105 14.07 6.43 -10.97
N GLY A 106 14.99 6.00 -10.10
CA GLY A 106 16.41 6.28 -10.23
C GLY A 106 16.84 7.67 -9.76
N GLN A 107 15.94 8.52 -9.23
CA GLN A 107 16.29 9.84 -8.69
C GLN A 107 15.51 10.21 -7.42
N LYS A 108 14.21 9.89 -7.37
CA LYS A 108 13.31 10.20 -6.27
C LYS A 108 12.34 9.05 -6.04
N VAL A 109 11.97 8.84 -4.78
CA VAL A 109 10.86 7.98 -4.40
C VAL A 109 9.56 8.76 -4.53
N ALA A 110 8.63 8.24 -5.34
CA ALA A 110 7.24 8.65 -5.39
C ALA A 110 6.40 7.71 -4.50
N LEU A 111 5.52 8.28 -3.67
CA LEU A 111 4.57 7.51 -2.88
C LEU A 111 3.15 7.70 -3.40
N PHE A 112 2.35 6.64 -3.30
CA PHE A 112 0.97 6.62 -3.79
C PHE A 112 -0.04 6.53 -2.64
N ASN A 113 -1.28 6.95 -2.90
CA ASN A 113 -2.47 6.73 -2.06
C ASN A 113 -3.68 6.26 -2.87
N ASP A 114 -3.46 5.84 -4.10
CA ASP A 114 -4.51 5.28 -4.95
C ASP A 114 -4.99 3.93 -4.42
N PHE A 115 -6.29 3.71 -4.58
CA PHE A 115 -7.00 2.52 -4.12
C PHE A 115 -7.60 1.82 -5.34
N PHE A 116 -7.23 0.56 -5.54
CA PHE A 116 -7.64 -0.22 -6.69
C PHE A 116 -8.26 -1.56 -6.29
N ILE A 117 -9.21 -2.00 -7.10
CA ILE A 117 -9.75 -3.36 -7.10
C ILE A 117 -9.39 -4.02 -8.43
N TYR A 118 -8.87 -5.24 -8.36
CA TYR A 118 -8.67 -6.13 -9.50
C TYR A 118 -9.71 -7.25 -9.48
N ASN A 119 -10.44 -7.43 -10.57
CA ASN A 119 -11.42 -8.50 -10.72
C ASN A 119 -10.80 -9.72 -11.43
N ILE A 120 -10.76 -10.86 -10.74
CA ILE A 120 -10.06 -12.08 -11.17
C ILE A 120 -10.72 -12.72 -12.42
N GLU A 121 -12.05 -12.78 -12.47
CA GLU A 121 -12.81 -13.43 -13.55
C GLU A 121 -12.90 -12.56 -14.81
N LYS A 122 -13.04 -11.23 -14.65
CA LYS A 122 -13.08 -10.27 -15.78
C LYS A 122 -11.69 -9.87 -16.27
N ASN A 123 -10.67 -9.97 -15.42
CA ASN A 123 -9.33 -9.44 -15.66
C ASN A 123 -9.34 -7.91 -15.93
N ASP A 124 -10.17 -7.16 -15.19
CA ASP A 124 -10.22 -5.68 -15.22
C ASP A 124 -9.78 -5.05 -13.89
N TRP A 125 -9.21 -3.84 -13.99
CA TRP A 125 -8.83 -3.02 -12.84
C TRP A 125 -9.76 -1.80 -12.73
N ARG A 126 -10.09 -1.45 -11.49
CA ARG A 126 -10.92 -0.29 -11.17
C ARG A 126 -10.24 0.53 -10.09
N LYS A 127 -10.16 1.84 -10.30
CA LYS A 127 -9.70 2.81 -9.31
C LYS A 127 -10.92 3.36 -8.58
N TYR A 128 -10.85 3.38 -7.25
CA TYR A 128 -11.86 3.97 -6.39
C TYR A 128 -11.29 5.23 -5.75
N ILE A 129 -12.01 6.34 -5.87
CA ILE A 129 -11.58 7.64 -5.36
C ILE A 129 -12.51 8.02 -4.22
N SER A 130 -11.99 8.00 -3.00
CA SER A 130 -12.71 8.45 -1.80
C SER A 130 -12.20 9.84 -1.37
N PRO A 131 -13.11 10.81 -1.18
CA PRO A 131 -12.76 12.16 -0.69
C PRO A 131 -12.03 12.17 0.66
N ASN A 132 -12.27 11.17 1.52
CA ASN A 132 -11.66 11.02 2.85
C ASN A 132 -10.70 9.82 2.89
N SER A 133 -9.70 9.80 2.01
CA SER A 133 -8.73 8.68 1.92
C SER A 133 -7.44 8.93 2.72
N PRO A 134 -6.72 7.86 3.15
CA PRO A 134 -5.41 8.01 3.78
C PRO A 134 -4.40 8.68 2.83
N GLY A 135 -3.51 9.52 3.37
CA GLY A 135 -2.44 10.17 2.58
C GLY A 135 -1.37 9.18 2.04
N PRO A 136 -0.53 9.60 1.06
CA PRO A 136 0.45 8.74 0.39
C PRO A 136 1.44 8.07 1.33
N ARG A 137 1.64 6.76 1.17
CA ARG A 137 2.44 5.97 2.11
C ARG A 137 2.95 4.64 1.57
N SER A 138 4.11 4.23 2.06
CA SER A 138 4.66 2.88 1.93
C SER A 138 4.92 2.28 3.30
N SER A 139 5.29 0.99 3.35
CA SER A 139 5.66 0.26 4.58
C SER A 139 4.58 0.30 5.68
N HIS A 140 3.33 0.56 5.28
CA HIS A 140 2.12 0.52 6.09
C HIS A 140 1.57 -0.91 6.10
N GLN A 141 0.53 -1.16 6.90
CA GLN A 141 -0.17 -2.44 6.88
C GLN A 141 -1.69 -2.23 6.77
N LEU A 142 -2.35 -3.07 5.98
CA LEU A 142 -3.81 -3.16 5.84
C LEU A 142 -4.22 -4.61 6.11
N VAL A 143 -5.15 -4.83 7.04
CA VAL A 143 -5.77 -6.15 7.28
C VAL A 143 -7.27 -6.04 7.12
N ILE A 144 -7.92 -7.10 6.64
CA ILE A 144 -9.37 -7.07 6.35
C ILE A 144 -10.07 -8.19 7.11
N THR A 145 -11.09 -7.82 7.87
CA THR A 145 -11.98 -8.75 8.57
C THR A 145 -12.89 -9.51 7.62
N ASN A 146 -13.29 -10.73 8.00
CA ASN A 146 -14.27 -11.53 7.23
C ASN A 146 -15.63 -10.83 7.03
N ALA A 147 -15.92 -9.75 7.78
CA ALA A 147 -17.12 -8.94 7.62
C ALA A 147 -17.00 -7.84 6.53
N GLY A 148 -15.83 -7.69 5.91
CA GLY A 148 -15.55 -6.67 4.90
C GLY A 148 -15.07 -5.32 5.46
N ARG A 149 -14.71 -5.24 6.75
CA ARG A 149 -14.07 -4.03 7.32
C ARG A 149 -12.55 -4.19 7.29
N GLY A 150 -11.90 -3.37 6.47
CA GLY A 150 -10.45 -3.18 6.44
C GLY A 150 -9.97 -2.22 7.53
N PHE A 151 -8.73 -2.39 7.97
CA PHE A 151 -8.06 -1.55 8.96
C PHE A 151 -6.62 -1.29 8.53
N LEU A 152 -6.24 -0.02 8.42
CA LEU A 152 -4.92 0.44 7.97
C LEU A 152 -4.22 1.24 9.06
N PHE A 153 -2.94 0.94 9.30
CA PHE A 153 -2.11 1.65 10.28
C PHE A 153 -0.72 2.00 9.74
N GLY A 154 -0.23 3.16 10.17
CA GLY A 154 1.16 3.57 10.02
C GLY A 154 1.66 3.66 8.58
N GLY A 155 2.94 3.34 8.41
CA GLY A 155 3.71 3.58 7.18
C GLY A 155 4.54 4.85 7.25
N GLU A 156 5.19 5.18 6.14
CA GLU A 156 6.02 6.38 6.01
C GLU A 156 5.75 7.16 4.73
N PHE A 157 6.13 8.44 4.75
CA PHE A 157 6.19 9.33 3.60
C PHE A 157 7.55 10.01 3.57
N VAL A 158 8.25 9.98 2.43
CA VAL A 158 9.52 10.68 2.27
C VAL A 158 9.29 12.15 1.94
N SER A 159 10.09 13.04 2.50
CA SER A 159 10.02 14.47 2.17
C SER A 159 10.39 14.75 0.69
N PRO A 160 9.89 15.85 0.08
CA PRO A 160 10.14 16.14 -1.34
C PRO A 160 11.63 16.28 -1.72
N ASN A 161 12.49 16.61 -0.75
CA ASN A 161 13.95 16.70 -0.89
C ASN A 161 14.68 15.38 -0.55
N GLN A 162 13.95 14.31 -0.20
CA GLN A 162 14.43 12.95 0.07
C GLN A 162 15.37 12.84 1.30
N THR A 163 15.29 13.78 2.26
CA THR A 163 16.21 13.81 3.43
C THR A 163 15.60 13.36 4.75
N THR A 164 14.28 13.24 4.84
CA THR A 164 13.56 12.95 6.09
C THR A 164 12.33 12.09 5.84
N PHE A 165 11.98 11.26 6.82
CA PHE A 165 10.80 10.40 6.79
C PHE A 165 9.75 10.90 7.78
N PHE A 166 8.51 11.02 7.32
CA PHE A 166 7.35 11.22 8.17
C PHE A 166 6.69 9.86 8.42
N HIS A 167 6.78 9.35 9.65
CA HIS A 167 6.10 8.11 10.02
C HIS A 167 4.68 8.39 10.50
N TYR A 168 3.71 7.73 9.90
CA TYR A 168 2.30 7.85 10.23
C TYR A 168 1.96 7.18 11.59
N LYS A 169 1.02 7.80 12.32
CA LYS A 169 0.36 7.28 13.55
C LYS A 169 -1.16 7.26 13.44
N ASP A 170 -1.68 7.51 12.24
CA ASP A 170 -3.10 7.46 11.97
C ASP A 170 -3.58 6.00 11.83
N PHE A 171 -4.87 5.82 12.10
CA PHE A 171 -5.53 4.54 12.00
C PHE A 171 -6.81 4.75 11.22
N TRP A 172 -7.07 3.90 10.24
CA TRP A 172 -8.16 4.06 9.28
C TRP A 172 -8.97 2.78 9.17
N ALA A 173 -10.28 2.90 9.03
CA ALA A 173 -11.15 1.84 8.57
C ALA A 173 -11.49 2.01 7.09
N LEU A 174 -11.71 0.90 6.41
CA LEU A 174 -12.24 0.80 5.06
C LEU A 174 -13.49 -0.09 5.11
N ASP A 175 -14.63 0.35 4.58
CA ASP A 175 -15.78 -0.54 4.35
C ASP A 175 -15.77 -1.02 2.89
N LEU A 176 -15.65 -2.32 2.65
CA LEU A 176 -15.63 -2.91 1.31
C LEU A 176 -17.01 -3.00 0.64
N LYS A 177 -18.09 -2.59 1.30
CA LYS A 177 -19.43 -2.50 0.68
C LYS A 177 -19.66 -1.18 -0.02
N THR A 178 -19.01 -0.12 0.45
CA THR A 178 -19.14 1.27 -0.02
C THR A 178 -17.83 1.83 -0.56
N TYR A 179 -16.71 1.15 -0.31
CA TYR A 179 -15.35 1.59 -0.59
C TYR A 179 -14.96 2.91 0.08
N THR A 180 -15.67 3.28 1.15
CA THR A 180 -15.44 4.49 1.94
C THR A 180 -14.36 4.28 2.99
N TRP A 181 -13.52 5.28 3.17
CA TRP A 181 -12.50 5.34 4.22
C TRP A 181 -12.96 6.23 5.38
N GLU A 182 -12.67 5.81 6.60
CA GLU A 182 -12.99 6.48 7.87
C GLU A 182 -11.71 6.60 8.69
N LYS A 183 -11.36 7.79 9.17
CA LYS A 183 -10.22 7.96 10.09
C LYS A 183 -10.67 7.67 11.52
N LEU A 184 -10.08 6.66 12.15
CA LEU A 184 -10.44 6.21 13.49
C LEU A 184 -9.66 6.98 14.56
N GLU A 185 -10.34 7.87 15.27
CA GLU A 185 -9.81 8.50 16.48
C GLU A 185 -10.12 7.65 17.73
N VAL A 186 -9.43 6.53 17.81
CA VAL A 186 -9.35 5.64 18.98
C VAL A 186 -8.24 6.10 19.93
N GLY A 187 -8.37 5.77 21.23
CA GLY A 187 -7.59 6.32 22.35
C GLY A 187 -6.07 6.09 22.34
N LYS A 188 -5.53 5.36 23.33
CA LYS A 188 -4.08 5.06 23.40
C LYS A 188 -3.69 4.07 22.28
N LYS A 189 -3.36 4.62 21.10
CA LYS A 189 -2.93 3.89 19.89
C LYS A 189 -1.40 3.77 19.78
N PRO A 190 -0.87 2.85 18.95
CA PRO A 190 0.57 2.62 18.84
C PRO A 190 1.32 3.88 18.37
N SER A 191 2.61 4.00 18.74
CA SER A 191 3.46 5.11 18.28
C SER A 191 3.59 5.13 16.75
N PRO A 192 3.86 6.30 16.12
CA PRO A 192 4.19 6.37 14.70
C PRO A 192 5.31 5.40 14.32
N ARG A 193 5.14 4.70 13.19
CA ARG A 193 6.04 3.63 12.74
C ARG A 193 5.80 3.19 11.29
N SER A 194 6.84 2.69 10.65
CA SER A 194 6.81 1.95 9.38
C SER A 194 7.54 0.61 9.51
N GLY A 195 7.41 -0.27 8.51
CA GLY A 195 8.08 -1.57 8.48
C GLY A 195 7.65 -2.54 9.59
N HIS A 196 6.56 -2.21 10.29
CA HIS A 196 5.88 -3.07 11.26
C HIS A 196 5.05 -4.12 10.52
N ARG A 197 4.60 -5.16 11.23
CA ARG A 197 3.63 -6.11 10.68
C ARG A 197 2.35 -6.13 11.48
N MET A 198 1.25 -6.36 10.77
CA MET A 198 -0.09 -6.39 11.31
C MET A 198 -0.81 -7.59 10.72
N VAL A 199 -1.41 -8.43 11.58
CA VAL A 199 -2.15 -9.63 11.16
C VAL A 199 -3.52 -9.65 11.81
N LEU A 200 -4.51 -10.18 11.10
CA LEU A 200 -5.81 -10.49 11.67
C LEU A 200 -5.79 -11.91 12.24
N TRP A 201 -6.20 -12.05 13.49
CA TRP A 201 -6.55 -13.34 14.07
C TRP A 201 -7.93 -13.23 14.76
N LYS A 202 -8.87 -14.09 14.39
CA LYS A 202 -10.30 -13.97 14.72
C LYS A 202 -10.86 -12.55 14.44
N HIS A 203 -11.13 -11.77 15.48
CA HIS A 203 -11.59 -10.38 15.43
C HIS A 203 -10.58 -9.41 16.06
N TYR A 204 -9.37 -9.88 16.34
CA TYR A 204 -8.29 -9.07 16.87
C TYR A 204 -7.25 -8.79 15.78
N ILE A 205 -6.80 -7.55 15.73
CA ILE A 205 -5.66 -7.15 14.91
C ILE A 205 -4.44 -7.11 15.80
N ILE A 206 -3.39 -7.83 15.42
CA ILE A 206 -2.18 -7.99 16.20
C ILE A 206 -1.05 -7.30 15.44
N LEU A 207 -0.52 -6.24 16.04
CA LEU A 207 0.55 -5.41 15.50
C LEU A 207 1.82 -5.62 16.33
N PHE A 208 2.95 -5.84 15.66
CA PHE A 208 4.25 -5.96 16.32
C PHE A 208 5.29 -5.06 15.65
N GLY A 209 6.17 -4.50 16.49
CA GLY A 209 7.44 -3.90 16.07
C GLY A 209 7.34 -2.78 15.03
N GLY A 210 8.30 -2.75 14.11
CA GLY A 210 8.54 -1.66 13.16
C GLY A 210 9.71 -0.76 13.57
N PHE A 211 9.87 0.35 12.86
CA PHE A 211 10.87 1.37 13.18
C PHE A 211 10.31 2.80 13.01
N TYR A 212 11.09 3.76 13.48
CA TYR A 212 10.85 5.19 13.36
C TYR A 212 12.21 5.89 13.21
N ASP A 213 12.41 6.64 12.13
CA ASP A 213 13.57 7.48 11.85
C ASP A 213 13.19 8.96 11.92
N ALA A 214 13.82 9.71 12.83
CA ALA A 214 13.70 11.16 12.91
C ALA A 214 14.82 11.89 12.13
N GLY A 215 15.60 11.16 11.34
CA GLY A 215 16.75 11.69 10.60
C GLY A 215 18.03 11.70 11.44
N ASN A 216 17.93 12.14 12.70
CA ASN A 216 19.01 12.13 13.70
C ASN A 216 19.05 10.85 14.57
N GLU A 217 17.92 10.16 14.74
CA GLU A 217 17.81 8.92 15.50
C GLU A 217 16.87 7.93 14.79
N THR A 218 17.33 6.70 14.61
CA THR A 218 16.52 5.58 14.10
C THR A 218 16.29 4.55 15.20
N ARG A 219 15.07 4.47 15.72
CA ARG A 219 14.64 3.53 16.77
C ARG A 219 13.82 2.38 16.18
N TYR A 220 14.07 1.16 16.67
CA TYR A 220 13.28 -0.03 16.35
C TYR A 220 12.35 -0.33 17.51
N LEU A 221 11.27 -1.07 17.23
CA LEU A 221 10.22 -1.36 18.17
C LEU A 221 10.07 -2.87 18.37
N ASP A 222 9.74 -3.27 19.60
CA ASP A 222 9.45 -4.64 20.06
C ASP A 222 8.15 -4.71 20.87
N ASP A 223 7.31 -3.68 20.75
CA ASP A 223 6.01 -3.61 21.41
C ASP A 223 4.95 -4.39 20.63
N LEU A 224 4.06 -5.04 21.38
CA LEU A 224 2.93 -5.80 20.87
C LEU A 224 1.64 -5.04 21.21
N HIS A 225 0.86 -4.76 20.18
CA HIS A 225 -0.43 -4.08 20.31
C HIS A 225 -1.52 -4.97 19.75
N VAL A 226 -2.64 -5.06 20.47
CA VAL A 226 -3.83 -5.78 20.05
C VAL A 226 -4.97 -4.79 19.92
N PHE A 227 -5.61 -4.72 18.76
CA PHE A 227 -6.84 -3.96 18.56
C PHE A 227 -8.02 -4.91 18.48
N ASP A 228 -8.99 -4.72 19.39
CA ASP A 228 -10.28 -5.39 19.33
C ASP A 228 -11.16 -4.69 18.28
N THR A 229 -11.55 -5.40 17.22
CA THR A 229 -12.39 -4.83 16.14
C THR A 229 -13.88 -4.72 16.49
N VAL A 230 -14.30 -5.28 17.62
CA VAL A 230 -15.67 -5.20 18.15
C VAL A 230 -15.78 -4.04 19.14
N GLU A 231 -14.87 -3.98 20.13
CA GLU A 231 -14.82 -2.90 21.13
C GLU A 231 -14.13 -1.62 20.61
N CYS A 232 -13.54 -1.68 19.41
CA CYS A 232 -12.77 -0.61 18.77
C CYS A 232 -11.66 -0.02 19.68
N LYS A 233 -11.00 -0.88 20.48
CA LYS A 233 -10.04 -0.48 21.51
C LYS A 233 -8.66 -1.11 21.27
N TRP A 234 -7.62 -0.29 21.37
CA TRP A 234 -6.23 -0.76 21.44
C TRP A 234 -5.87 -1.18 22.88
N ILE A 235 -5.14 -2.28 22.98
CA ILE A 235 -4.58 -2.85 24.19
C ILE A 235 -3.08 -3.01 23.93
N VAL A 236 -2.25 -2.35 24.76
CA VAL A 236 -0.81 -2.59 24.78
C VAL A 236 -0.57 -3.87 25.57
N VAL A 237 0.20 -4.80 25.01
CA VAL A 237 0.51 -6.08 25.64
C VAL A 237 1.93 -6.07 26.18
N ASP A 238 2.05 -6.16 27.50
CA ASP A 238 3.34 -6.44 28.14
C ASP A 238 3.81 -7.85 27.76
N ILE A 239 4.93 -7.92 27.03
CA ILE A 239 5.53 -9.17 26.61
C ILE A 239 6.59 -9.60 27.63
N PRO A 240 6.41 -10.73 28.34
CA PRO A 240 7.42 -11.24 29.27
C PRO A 240 8.55 -11.94 28.51
N GLU A 241 9.74 -11.97 29.12
CA GLU A 241 10.91 -12.56 28.48
C GLU A 241 10.82 -14.10 28.35
N PRO A 242 11.27 -14.69 27.22
CA PRO A 242 12.04 -14.07 26.15
C PRO A 242 11.12 -13.50 25.08
N LYS A 243 11.24 -12.21 24.75
CA LYS A 243 10.51 -11.60 23.62
C LYS A 243 11.38 -11.48 22.36
N PRO A 244 10.81 -11.22 21.17
CA PRO A 244 11.61 -10.93 19.98
C PRO A 244 12.35 -9.60 20.18
N THR A 245 13.57 -9.48 19.64
CA THR A 245 14.28 -8.19 19.65
C THR A 245 13.55 -7.17 18.78
N LYS A 246 13.79 -5.88 19.06
CA LYS A 246 13.27 -4.74 18.29
C LYS A 246 13.63 -4.87 16.81
N ARG A 247 12.64 -4.82 15.92
CA ARG A 247 12.85 -5.15 14.50
C ARG A 247 11.81 -4.57 13.55
N SER A 248 12.19 -4.48 12.28
CA SER A 248 11.32 -4.11 11.15
C SER A 248 11.57 -5.04 9.95
N GLY A 249 10.67 -5.03 8.96
CA GLY A 249 10.85 -5.76 7.70
C GLY A 249 10.80 -7.29 7.82
N PHE A 250 10.35 -7.81 8.95
CA PHE A 250 10.14 -9.25 9.21
C PHE A 250 8.85 -9.76 8.57
N ASP A 251 8.67 -11.08 8.51
CA ASP A 251 7.39 -11.71 8.24
C ASP A 251 6.63 -11.99 9.52
N PHE A 252 5.31 -11.79 9.47
CA PHE A 252 4.41 -12.13 10.56
C PHE A 252 3.16 -12.79 9.97
N ILE A 253 2.90 -14.04 10.36
CA ILE A 253 1.78 -14.82 9.83
C ILE A 253 1.00 -15.53 10.93
N VAL A 254 -0.26 -15.86 10.64
CA VAL A 254 -1.17 -16.61 11.51
C VAL A 254 -1.36 -18.02 10.97
N SER A 255 -1.32 -19.02 11.86
CA SER A 255 -1.64 -20.42 11.57
C SER A 255 -2.46 -21.00 12.72
N GLY A 256 -3.78 -21.02 12.55
CA GLY A 256 -4.70 -21.36 13.64
C GLY A 256 -4.55 -20.37 14.80
N ASP A 257 -4.31 -20.88 16.01
CA ASP A 257 -4.03 -20.09 17.21
C ASP A 257 -2.52 -19.96 17.49
N THR A 258 -1.68 -20.06 16.45
CA THR A 258 -0.23 -19.80 16.53
C THR A 258 0.14 -18.65 15.61
N LEU A 259 0.83 -17.67 16.16
CA LEU A 259 1.51 -16.61 15.42
C LEU A 259 2.95 -17.05 15.12
N ALA A 260 3.47 -16.74 13.95
CA ALA A 260 4.87 -16.98 13.60
C ALA A 260 5.53 -15.69 13.11
N LEU A 261 6.68 -15.38 13.70
CA LEU A 261 7.56 -14.27 13.32
C LEU A 261 8.84 -14.83 12.73
N TYR A 262 9.19 -14.38 11.52
CA TYR A 262 10.39 -14.80 10.82
C TYR A 262 11.21 -13.60 10.33
N GLY A 263 12.53 -13.62 10.58
CA GLY A 263 13.46 -12.63 10.00
C GLY A 263 13.31 -11.20 10.52
N GLY A 264 13.53 -10.25 9.59
CA GLY A 264 13.60 -8.81 9.82
C GLY A 264 14.96 -8.33 10.34
N TYR A 265 15.20 -7.03 10.18
CA TYR A 265 16.43 -6.37 10.61
C TYR A 265 16.33 -6.01 12.11
N THR A 266 17.42 -6.18 12.87
CA THR A 266 17.56 -5.70 14.26
C THR A 266 18.98 -5.16 14.51
N LYS A 267 19.14 -4.11 15.32
CA LYS A 267 20.46 -3.60 15.77
C LYS A 267 20.99 -4.27 17.05
N GLU A 268 20.18 -5.08 17.75
CA GLU A 268 20.49 -5.58 19.10
C GLU A 268 20.66 -7.10 19.14
N VAL A 269 21.76 -7.58 19.76
CA VAL A 269 22.01 -9.02 20.01
C VAL A 269 21.71 -9.35 21.48
N VAL A 270 20.73 -10.22 21.72
CA VAL A 270 20.21 -10.52 23.07
C VAL A 270 20.47 -12.00 23.46
N LYS A 271 20.61 -12.28 24.76
CA LYS A 271 20.73 -13.65 25.33
C LYS A 271 19.79 -13.78 26.54
N GLY A 272 18.79 -14.67 26.53
CA GLY A 272 17.86 -14.77 27.68
C GLY A 272 16.77 -15.87 27.63
N LYS A 273 16.13 -16.12 28.79
CA LYS A 273 15.20 -17.24 29.13
C LYS A 273 14.58 -17.06 30.54
N VAL A 274 13.34 -17.44 30.94
CA VAL A 274 12.02 -17.67 30.28
C VAL A 274 10.89 -17.50 31.34
N ALA A 275 9.70 -17.03 30.93
CA ALA A 275 8.34 -17.15 31.54
C ALA A 275 7.88 -16.05 32.53
N ARG A 276 6.58 -15.66 32.57
CA ARG A 276 5.35 -16.24 31.96
C ARG A 276 4.31 -15.15 31.58
N ASP A 277 3.23 -15.58 30.92
CA ASP A 277 2.29 -14.86 30.02
C ASP A 277 2.85 -14.67 28.59
N TRP A 278 2.05 -14.21 27.61
CA TRP A 278 2.28 -14.25 26.13
C TRP A 278 3.52 -15.03 25.67
N LYS A 279 3.38 -16.34 25.46
CA LYS A 279 4.52 -17.25 25.37
C LYS A 279 5.15 -17.29 23.98
N TRP A 280 6.15 -16.46 23.78
CA TRP A 280 7.10 -16.61 22.67
C TRP A 280 8.01 -17.83 22.88
N GLU A 281 8.05 -18.70 21.88
CA GLU A 281 8.85 -19.92 21.86
C GLU A 281 9.85 -19.85 20.71
N LYS A 282 11.11 -19.54 21.03
CA LYS A 282 12.19 -19.64 20.04
C LYS A 282 12.37 -21.10 19.62
N ARG A 283 12.26 -21.37 18.33
CA ARG A 283 12.40 -22.71 17.74
C ARG A 283 13.65 -22.76 16.86
N LYS A 284 14.31 -23.92 16.84
CA LYS A 284 15.43 -24.14 15.90
C LYS A 284 14.87 -24.47 14.52
N ARG A 285 15.45 -23.85 13.50
CA ARG A 285 15.17 -24.09 12.09
C ARG A 285 15.34 -25.57 11.76
N GLY A 286 14.45 -26.13 10.95
CA GLY A 286 14.56 -27.49 10.44
C GLY A 286 14.10 -27.62 9.00
N GLY A 287 14.36 -28.79 8.40
CA GLY A 287 14.13 -28.97 6.96
C GLY A 287 15.24 -28.34 6.12
N VAL A 288 14.88 -27.82 4.95
CA VAL A 288 15.78 -27.10 4.05
C VAL A 288 15.35 -25.64 4.07
N ALA A 289 16.03 -24.85 4.90
CA ALA A 289 15.72 -23.44 5.11
C ALA A 289 16.32 -22.55 4.02
N PRO A 290 15.65 -21.44 3.66
CA PRO A 290 16.24 -20.40 2.84
C PRO A 290 17.51 -19.85 3.49
N GLN A 291 18.42 -19.31 2.66
CA GLN A 291 19.50 -18.45 3.15
C GLN A 291 18.90 -17.22 3.88
N PRO A 292 19.60 -16.66 4.89
CA PRO A 292 19.20 -15.40 5.52
C PRO A 292 18.94 -14.34 4.46
N ARG A 293 17.76 -13.73 4.52
CA ARG A 293 17.27 -12.85 3.47
C ARG A 293 16.31 -11.81 3.98
N CYS A 294 16.12 -10.84 3.13
CA CYS A 294 15.48 -9.57 3.41
C CYS A 294 14.44 -9.26 2.33
N GLY A 295 13.35 -8.58 2.70
CA GLY A 295 12.26 -8.29 1.77
C GLY A 295 11.61 -9.53 1.11
N ALA A 296 11.57 -10.66 1.81
CA ALA A 296 11.07 -11.95 1.30
C ALA A 296 9.66 -12.27 1.87
N PRO A 297 8.59 -11.59 1.41
CA PRO A 297 7.26 -11.66 2.01
C PRO A 297 6.70 -13.08 2.14
N MET A 298 6.09 -13.36 3.29
CA MET A 298 5.42 -14.62 3.59
C MET A 298 3.90 -14.45 3.81
N VAL A 299 3.10 -15.32 3.20
CA VAL A 299 1.64 -15.35 3.35
C VAL A 299 1.14 -16.69 3.92
N SER A 300 0.04 -16.66 4.69
CA SER A 300 -0.54 -17.87 5.28
C SER A 300 -1.54 -18.58 4.36
N PHE A 301 -1.42 -19.90 4.20
CA PHE A 301 -2.44 -20.74 3.57
C PHE A 301 -2.48 -22.14 4.19
N LYS A 302 -3.67 -22.61 4.59
CA LYS A 302 -3.92 -23.95 5.17
C LYS A 302 -2.89 -24.40 6.24
N GLY A 303 -2.57 -23.51 7.18
CA GLY A 303 -1.65 -23.79 8.29
C GLY A 303 -0.15 -23.78 7.92
N LYS A 304 0.20 -23.21 6.76
CA LYS A 304 1.57 -23.03 6.30
C LYS A 304 1.84 -21.57 5.95
N GLY A 305 3.08 -21.14 6.10
CA GLY A 305 3.59 -19.95 5.43
C GLY A 305 4.09 -20.30 4.02
N TYR A 306 3.91 -19.39 3.07
CA TYR A 306 4.49 -19.46 1.72
C TYR A 306 5.27 -18.17 1.47
N MET A 307 6.57 -18.30 1.25
CA MET A 307 7.54 -17.22 1.07
C MET A 307 8.09 -17.23 -0.36
N PHE A 308 8.19 -16.07 -0.99
CA PHE A 308 8.77 -15.94 -2.33
C PHE A 308 9.86 -14.86 -2.39
N GLY A 309 10.94 -15.18 -3.09
CA GLY A 309 12.03 -14.26 -3.41
C GLY A 309 12.82 -13.76 -2.20
N GLY A 310 13.09 -12.45 -2.19
CA GLY A 310 13.96 -11.74 -1.26
C GLY A 310 15.30 -11.31 -1.87
N VAL A 311 16.08 -10.56 -1.09
CA VAL A 311 17.50 -10.29 -1.34
C VAL A 311 18.35 -11.03 -0.30
N CYS A 312 19.43 -11.66 -0.75
CA CYS A 312 20.37 -12.44 0.08
C CYS A 312 21.78 -11.86 -0.07
N ASP A 313 22.53 -11.75 1.03
CA ASP A 313 23.93 -11.38 0.97
C ASP A 313 24.79 -12.62 0.67
N ILE A 314 25.52 -12.58 -0.45
CA ILE A 314 26.50 -13.58 -0.86
C ILE A 314 27.89 -13.01 -0.59
N LYS A 315 28.74 -13.79 0.09
CA LYS A 315 30.17 -13.47 0.23
C LYS A 315 30.94 -14.10 -0.90
N GLU A 316 31.64 -13.29 -1.70
CA GLU A 316 32.60 -13.83 -2.68
C GLU A 316 33.94 -14.15 -1.99
N ASP A 317 34.42 -13.25 -1.12
CA ASP A 317 35.58 -13.47 -0.26
C ASP A 317 35.41 -12.87 1.17
N ASP A 318 36.52 -12.66 1.89
CA ASP A 318 36.51 -12.12 3.25
C ASP A 318 36.29 -10.59 3.31
N GLU A 319 36.42 -9.88 2.18
CA GLU A 319 36.31 -8.41 2.07
C GLU A 319 35.09 -7.93 1.26
N THR A 320 34.51 -8.80 0.42
CA THR A 320 33.42 -8.50 -0.52
C THR A 320 32.09 -9.19 -0.16
N ILE A 321 30.99 -8.42 -0.26
CA ILE A 321 29.63 -8.91 -0.04
C ILE A 321 28.72 -8.32 -1.12
N GLU A 322 28.18 -9.17 -1.97
CA GLU A 322 27.18 -8.84 -2.99
C GLU A 322 25.77 -9.11 -2.45
N SER A 323 24.82 -8.20 -2.68
CA SER A 323 23.41 -8.41 -2.31
C SER A 323 22.62 -8.84 -3.54
N VAL A 324 22.24 -10.12 -3.60
CA VAL A 324 21.63 -10.74 -4.78
C VAL A 324 20.14 -11.00 -4.58
N CYS A 325 19.31 -10.48 -5.49
CA CYS A 325 17.90 -10.81 -5.55
C CYS A 325 17.69 -12.27 -5.94
N VAL A 326 16.76 -12.96 -5.28
CA VAL A 326 16.42 -14.37 -5.56
C VAL A 326 14.95 -14.54 -5.93
N ASP A 327 14.63 -15.67 -6.55
CA ASP A 327 13.31 -16.08 -7.05
C ASP A 327 12.87 -17.44 -6.48
N GLU A 328 13.42 -17.82 -5.33
CA GLU A 328 13.10 -19.08 -4.68
C GLU A 328 11.71 -19.05 -4.04
N PHE A 329 11.04 -20.20 -4.03
CA PHE A 329 9.72 -20.36 -3.44
C PHE A 329 9.77 -21.41 -2.33
N PHE A 330 9.42 -21.01 -1.11
CA PHE A 330 9.51 -21.84 0.10
C PHE A 330 8.16 -21.96 0.81
N GLN A 331 7.93 -23.11 1.45
CA GLN A 331 6.85 -23.30 2.42
C GLN A 331 7.43 -23.48 3.83
N LEU A 332 6.84 -22.80 4.81
CA LEU A 332 7.07 -23.00 6.23
C LEU A 332 5.92 -23.82 6.81
N ASN A 333 6.22 -25.01 7.34
CA ASN A 333 5.33 -25.69 8.27
C ASN A 333 5.48 -25.01 9.64
N VAL A 334 4.46 -24.22 10.04
CA VAL A 334 4.50 -23.39 11.25
C VAL A 334 4.59 -24.24 12.51
N ASP A 335 3.79 -25.29 12.64
CA ASP A 335 3.76 -26.17 13.82
C ASP A 335 5.10 -26.88 14.07
N GLN A 336 5.78 -27.27 12.98
CA GLN A 336 7.07 -27.99 13.04
C GLN A 336 8.27 -27.05 13.04
N CYS A 337 8.09 -25.79 12.66
CA CYS A 337 9.15 -24.81 12.36
C CYS A 337 10.13 -25.37 11.32
N ARG A 338 9.57 -25.86 10.21
CA ARG A 338 10.33 -26.50 9.13
C ARG A 338 10.05 -25.89 7.78
N PHE A 339 11.12 -25.44 7.14
CA PHE A 339 11.11 -24.97 5.76
C PHE A 339 11.33 -26.11 4.78
N TYR A 340 10.68 -25.99 3.62
CA TYR A 340 10.87 -26.87 2.47
C TYR A 340 10.78 -26.03 1.19
N PRO A 341 11.67 -26.22 0.19
CA PRO A 341 11.49 -25.62 -1.12
C PRO A 341 10.21 -26.16 -1.77
N VAL A 342 9.49 -25.29 -2.49
CA VAL A 342 8.26 -25.61 -3.19
C VAL A 342 8.60 -25.90 -4.65
N ASN A 343 8.69 -27.19 -4.96
CA ASN A 343 8.87 -27.65 -6.33
C ASN A 343 7.55 -27.59 -7.10
N LEU A 344 7.48 -26.72 -8.11
CA LEU A 344 6.35 -26.63 -9.03
C LEU A 344 6.33 -27.87 -9.96
N LYS A 345 5.14 -28.28 -10.38
CA LYS A 345 4.97 -29.39 -11.34
C LYS A 345 5.44 -28.95 -12.71
N ALA A 346 6.22 -29.80 -13.38
CA ALA A 346 6.55 -29.61 -14.78
C ALA A 346 5.27 -29.56 -15.65
N SER A 347 5.20 -28.57 -16.54
CA SER A 347 4.14 -28.46 -17.54
C SER A 347 4.67 -28.88 -18.91
N PRO A 348 3.96 -29.73 -19.68
CA PRO A 348 4.37 -30.07 -21.05
C PRO A 348 4.26 -28.89 -22.04
N THR A 349 3.51 -27.84 -21.69
CA THR A 349 3.17 -26.72 -22.57
C THR A 349 3.61 -25.35 -22.05
N ALA A 350 4.20 -25.30 -20.85
CA ALA A 350 4.81 -24.10 -20.30
C ALA A 350 6.22 -24.45 -19.83
N THR A 351 7.19 -23.60 -20.14
CA THR A 351 8.46 -23.55 -19.40
C THR A 351 8.17 -23.35 -17.91
N ASN A 352 9.14 -23.60 -17.03
CA ASN A 352 8.93 -23.49 -15.58
C ASN A 352 8.84 -22.01 -15.15
N THR A 353 7.73 -21.36 -15.51
CA THR A 353 7.50 -19.94 -15.29
C THR A 353 7.21 -19.68 -13.82
N LYS A 354 8.07 -18.85 -13.22
CA LYS A 354 7.91 -18.19 -11.94
C LYS A 354 8.24 -16.71 -12.14
N PRO A 355 7.84 -15.79 -11.24
CA PRO A 355 8.30 -14.41 -11.34
C PRO A 355 9.84 -14.37 -11.31
N PRO A 356 10.50 -13.46 -12.06
CA PRO A 356 11.94 -13.27 -11.95
C PRO A 356 12.35 -12.74 -10.57
N PRO A 357 13.65 -12.82 -10.21
CA PRO A 357 14.17 -12.46 -8.90
C PRO A 357 13.73 -11.09 -8.42
N ARG A 358 13.33 -11.01 -7.14
CA ARG A 358 12.82 -9.76 -6.54
C ARG A 358 12.67 -9.83 -5.02
N PHE A 359 12.67 -8.66 -4.40
CA PHE A 359 12.28 -8.45 -3.01
C PHE A 359 11.16 -7.40 -2.90
N ASN A 360 10.61 -7.21 -1.70
CA ASN A 360 9.53 -6.25 -1.37
C ASN A 360 8.28 -6.33 -2.29
N THR A 361 8.04 -7.50 -2.88
CA THR A 361 6.82 -7.79 -3.63
C THR A 361 5.61 -7.82 -2.70
N MET A 362 4.41 -7.55 -3.23
CA MET A 362 3.19 -7.58 -2.45
C MET A 362 2.41 -8.86 -2.79
N MET A 363 2.03 -9.61 -1.76
CA MET A 363 1.50 -10.97 -1.91
C MET A 363 0.21 -11.17 -1.12
N CYS A 364 -0.76 -11.88 -1.71
CA CYS A 364 -1.96 -12.33 -1.03
C CYS A 364 -2.44 -13.70 -1.54
N VAL A 365 -3.31 -14.37 -0.79
CA VAL A 365 -3.93 -15.64 -1.20
C VAL A 365 -5.45 -15.49 -1.25
N GLN A 366 -6.04 -15.66 -2.43
CA GLN A 366 -7.49 -15.72 -2.62
C GLN A 366 -7.90 -17.15 -2.93
N ARG A 367 -8.82 -17.71 -2.13
CA ARG A 367 -9.23 -19.12 -2.19
C ARG A 367 -8.04 -20.08 -2.00
N SER A 368 -7.45 -20.58 -3.09
CA SER A 368 -6.23 -21.42 -3.11
C SER A 368 -5.13 -20.85 -4.01
N THR A 369 -5.34 -19.66 -4.57
CA THR A 369 -4.40 -19.02 -5.52
C THR A 369 -3.61 -17.95 -4.80
N LEU A 370 -2.29 -18.12 -4.76
CA LEU A 370 -1.34 -17.06 -4.43
C LEU A 370 -1.28 -16.07 -5.60
N TYR A 371 -1.30 -14.78 -5.28
CA TYR A 371 -1.02 -13.70 -6.20
C TYR A 371 0.21 -12.91 -5.73
N VAL A 372 1.02 -12.48 -6.68
CA VAL A 372 2.28 -11.75 -6.47
C VAL A 372 2.28 -10.55 -7.40
N PHE A 373 2.33 -9.33 -6.86
CA PHE A 373 2.31 -8.09 -7.63
C PHE A 373 3.56 -7.25 -7.36
N GLY A 374 4.18 -6.75 -8.43
CA GLY A 374 5.31 -5.82 -8.35
C GLY A 374 6.48 -6.34 -7.50
N GLY A 375 7.13 -5.43 -6.77
CA GLY A 375 8.40 -5.66 -6.08
C GLY A 375 9.59 -5.11 -6.85
N ILE A 376 10.79 -5.28 -6.31
CA ILE A 376 12.04 -4.66 -6.78
C ILE A 376 13.04 -5.74 -7.17
N LEU A 377 13.71 -5.58 -8.31
CA LEU A 377 14.97 -6.24 -8.64
C LEU A 377 16.10 -5.20 -8.54
N GLU A 378 17.10 -5.51 -7.71
CA GLU A 378 18.36 -4.78 -7.57
C GLU A 378 19.49 -5.70 -8.05
N LYS A 379 20.36 -5.17 -8.92
CA LYS A 379 21.60 -5.80 -9.40
C LYS A 379 22.57 -4.67 -9.75
N ASP A 380 23.80 -4.74 -9.22
CA ASP A 380 24.80 -3.68 -9.31
C ASP A 380 24.22 -2.31 -8.88
N ASP A 381 24.56 -1.23 -9.59
CA ASP A 381 24.02 0.13 -9.37
C ASP A 381 22.59 0.34 -9.94
N LYS A 382 21.90 -0.72 -10.38
CA LYS A 382 20.59 -0.63 -11.06
C LYS A 382 19.46 -1.23 -10.23
N GLU A 383 18.42 -0.41 -10.03
CA GLU A 383 17.15 -0.84 -9.44
C GLU A 383 16.03 -0.80 -10.49
N LEU A 384 15.20 -1.84 -10.52
CA LEU A 384 13.98 -1.90 -11.31
C LEU A 384 12.79 -2.33 -10.46
N THR A 385 11.80 -1.44 -10.31
CA THR A 385 10.51 -1.79 -9.74
C THR A 385 9.57 -2.37 -10.81
N TYR A 386 8.96 -3.53 -10.54
CA TYR A 386 8.02 -4.20 -11.43
C TYR A 386 6.57 -3.66 -11.31
N SER A 387 5.78 -3.84 -12.37
CA SER A 387 4.31 -3.67 -12.39
C SER A 387 3.54 -4.93 -12.82
N ASP A 388 4.21 -6.08 -12.84
CA ASP A 388 3.61 -7.36 -13.24
C ASP A 388 2.69 -7.97 -12.15
N LEU A 389 1.81 -8.88 -12.60
CA LEU A 389 0.94 -9.66 -11.73
C LEU A 389 1.06 -11.14 -12.09
N TRP A 390 1.43 -11.96 -11.11
CA TRP A 390 1.57 -13.40 -11.24
C TRP A 390 0.60 -14.14 -10.33
N SER A 391 0.28 -15.39 -10.69
CA SER A 391 -0.57 -16.26 -9.88
C SER A 391 -0.09 -17.71 -9.85
N CYS A 392 -0.19 -18.39 -8.71
CA CYS A 392 0.08 -19.82 -8.55
C CYS A 392 -1.00 -20.49 -7.68
N ASP A 393 -1.55 -21.61 -8.14
CA ASP A 393 -2.48 -22.41 -7.36
C ASP A 393 -1.70 -23.25 -6.33
N LEU A 394 -1.86 -22.94 -5.03
CA LEU A 394 -1.12 -23.56 -3.93
C LEU A 394 -1.55 -25.00 -3.60
N ASP A 395 -2.73 -25.43 -4.05
CA ASP A 395 -3.19 -26.82 -3.93
C ASP A 395 -2.67 -27.68 -5.09
N LYS A 396 -2.60 -27.09 -6.30
CA LYS A 396 -2.10 -27.80 -7.49
C LYS A 396 -0.59 -27.72 -7.65
N LEU A 397 0.06 -26.65 -7.20
CA LEU A 397 1.49 -26.34 -7.42
C LEU A 397 1.88 -26.47 -8.89
N ASN A 398 1.06 -25.89 -9.78
CA ASN A 398 1.41 -25.73 -11.19
C ASN A 398 2.37 -24.53 -11.36
N PRO A 399 3.07 -24.38 -12.50
CA PRO A 399 3.87 -23.18 -12.79
C PRO A 399 3.05 -21.90 -12.62
N PHE A 400 3.71 -20.79 -12.26
CA PHE A 400 3.01 -19.51 -12.15
C PHE A 400 2.49 -19.09 -13.52
N LYS A 401 1.26 -18.62 -13.55
CA LYS A 401 0.67 -17.90 -14.68
C LYS A 401 0.98 -16.42 -14.51
N ASN A 402 1.68 -15.84 -15.50
CA ASN A 402 1.71 -14.40 -15.68
C ASN A 402 0.32 -13.93 -16.13
N ILE A 403 -0.25 -12.95 -15.43
CA ILE A 403 -1.54 -12.32 -15.72
C ILE A 403 -1.30 -10.96 -16.41
N ILE A 404 -0.30 -10.21 -15.96
CA ILE A 404 0.06 -8.87 -16.46
C ILE A 404 1.57 -8.86 -16.70
N GLU A 405 1.96 -8.88 -17.97
CA GLU A 405 3.37 -8.86 -18.39
C GLU A 405 3.96 -7.46 -18.29
N ASP A 406 5.05 -7.32 -17.53
CA ASP A 406 5.88 -6.11 -17.53
C ASP A 406 6.94 -6.20 -18.64
N LYS A 407 6.51 -5.91 -19.87
CA LYS A 407 7.35 -6.04 -21.07
C LYS A 407 8.54 -5.10 -21.07
N GLU A 408 8.34 -3.87 -20.61
CA GLU A 408 9.41 -2.89 -20.43
C GLU A 408 10.47 -3.41 -19.46
N ALA A 409 10.08 -3.98 -18.30
CA ALA A 409 11.05 -4.56 -17.38
C ALA A 409 11.83 -5.73 -17.98
N MET A 410 11.17 -6.58 -18.76
CA MET A 410 11.84 -7.69 -19.45
C MET A 410 12.77 -7.19 -20.56
N THR A 411 12.43 -6.14 -21.30
CA THR A 411 13.30 -5.56 -22.34
C THR A 411 14.46 -4.76 -21.76
N LEU A 412 14.24 -3.97 -20.71
CA LEU A 412 15.29 -3.20 -20.03
C LEU A 412 16.36 -4.11 -19.42
N TRP A 413 16.00 -5.32 -18.97
CA TRP A 413 16.99 -6.31 -18.52
C TRP A 413 17.57 -7.15 -19.66
N ALA A 414 16.75 -7.61 -20.61
CA ALA A 414 17.24 -8.49 -21.69
C ALA A 414 18.15 -7.77 -22.70
N GLY A 415 18.05 -6.44 -22.81
CA GLY A 415 18.92 -5.62 -23.66
C GLY A 415 20.31 -5.35 -23.09
N GLU A 416 20.68 -5.94 -21.94
CA GLU A 416 21.99 -5.80 -21.31
C GLU A 416 22.73 -7.14 -21.16
N GLU A 417 22.11 -8.26 -21.52
CA GLU A 417 22.75 -9.60 -21.58
C GLU A 417 23.18 -9.99 -23.01
N SER A 418 23.19 -9.04 -23.96
CA SER A 418 23.49 -9.29 -25.39
C SER A 418 24.82 -8.76 -25.92
N ASP A 419 25.58 -8.02 -25.11
CA ASP A 419 26.68 -7.17 -25.60
C ASP A 419 28.08 -7.69 -25.16
N ASP A 420 28.18 -8.98 -24.83
CA ASP A 420 29.43 -9.74 -24.64
C ASP A 420 29.40 -11.01 -25.52
N ASP A 421 29.71 -10.87 -26.82
CA ASP A 421 30.26 -11.92 -27.69
C ASP A 421 30.79 -11.26 -28.99
N ASP A 422 32.12 -11.08 -29.02
CA ASP A 422 33.07 -10.86 -30.12
C ASP A 422 32.57 -10.49 -31.55
N ASP A 423 33.18 -9.46 -32.14
CA ASP A 423 34.18 -9.69 -33.21
C ASP A 423 35.05 -8.43 -33.44
N ASP A 424 36.38 -8.62 -33.40
CA ASP A 424 37.37 -7.66 -33.87
C ASP A 424 37.30 -7.54 -35.40
N GLU A 425 37.28 -6.33 -35.96
CA GLU A 425 37.86 -6.08 -37.29
C GLU A 425 38.39 -4.64 -37.39
N ASP A 426 39.71 -4.51 -37.56
CA ASP A 426 40.39 -3.25 -37.87
C ASP A 426 39.96 -2.73 -39.25
N ASP A 427 39.79 -1.41 -39.38
CA ASP A 427 40.23 -0.71 -40.60
C ASP A 427 40.47 0.78 -40.28
N ASP A 428 41.73 1.20 -40.36
CA ASP A 428 42.14 2.60 -40.38
C ASP A 428 41.79 3.23 -41.73
N GLU A 429 41.28 4.47 -41.77
CA GLU A 429 41.68 5.43 -42.81
C GLU A 429 41.40 6.89 -42.37
N ASP A 430 42.45 7.73 -42.43
CA ASP A 430 42.41 9.17 -42.13
C ASP A 430 41.71 9.98 -43.25
N ASP A 431 41.02 11.08 -42.92
CA ASP A 431 41.13 12.33 -43.70
C ASP A 431 40.81 13.58 -42.85
N ASP A 432 41.53 14.68 -43.13
CA ASP A 432 41.47 15.95 -42.40
C ASP A 432 40.31 16.86 -42.89
N GLY A 433 39.71 17.66 -42.00
CA GLY A 433 38.58 18.53 -42.37
C GLY A 433 38.26 19.66 -41.37
N ASP A 434 39.13 20.66 -41.30
CA ASP A 434 38.96 21.88 -40.49
C ASP A 434 38.00 22.90 -41.14
N SER A 435 36.99 23.38 -40.39
CA SER A 435 36.36 24.71 -40.61
C SER A 435 35.53 25.20 -39.43
N ASP A 436 35.87 26.36 -38.88
CA ASP A 436 34.99 27.20 -38.06
C ASP A 436 33.75 27.69 -38.86
N ASP A 437 32.59 27.87 -38.20
CA ASP A 437 31.76 29.07 -38.35
C ASP A 437 30.77 29.26 -37.16
N ASP A 438 30.41 30.51 -36.88
CA ASP A 438 29.54 30.95 -35.78
C ASP A 438 28.03 30.85 -36.12
N SER A 439 27.14 30.84 -35.10
CA SER A 439 26.10 31.89 -34.89
C SER A 439 24.80 31.43 -34.19
N ASP A 440 24.41 32.24 -33.20
CA ASP A 440 23.06 32.64 -32.74
C ASP A 440 21.93 31.63 -32.41
N ASP A 441 21.61 31.65 -31.10
CA ASP A 441 20.36 32.19 -30.53
C ASP A 441 18.99 31.55 -30.86
N SER A 442 18.35 31.06 -29.80
CA SER A 442 16.94 31.41 -29.55
C SER A 442 16.62 31.35 -28.05
N GLU A 443 16.52 32.53 -27.44
CA GLU A 443 15.80 32.72 -26.17
C GLU A 443 14.35 32.19 -26.29
N ASN A 444 13.85 31.52 -25.24
CA ASN A 444 12.43 31.55 -24.94
C ASN A 444 12.18 31.39 -23.44
N GLU A 445 11.44 32.33 -22.87
CA GLU A 445 11.14 32.42 -21.45
C GLU A 445 9.96 31.50 -21.07
N GLU A 446 10.02 30.86 -19.89
CA GLU A 446 8.80 30.50 -19.15
C GLU A 446 8.91 30.96 -17.68
N PRO A 447 7.78 31.38 -17.05
CA PRO A 447 7.82 32.28 -15.91
C PRO A 447 7.91 31.60 -14.54
N ASP A 448 8.68 32.22 -13.64
CA ASP A 448 8.62 32.01 -12.20
C ASP A 448 7.26 32.45 -11.63
N VAL A 449 6.62 31.59 -10.84
CA VAL A 449 5.57 31.97 -9.88
C VAL A 449 5.83 31.30 -8.52
N ALA A 450 6.83 31.84 -7.82
CA ALA A 450 7.06 31.53 -6.41
C ALA A 450 5.94 32.14 -5.55
N ALA A 451 5.05 31.29 -5.03
CA ALA A 451 4.12 31.66 -3.97
C ALA A 451 4.81 31.52 -2.60
N THR A 452 5.47 32.59 -2.15
CA THR A 452 5.99 32.69 -0.78
C THR A 452 4.82 32.81 0.21
N VAL A 453 4.65 31.82 1.08
CA VAL A 453 3.84 31.93 2.29
C VAL A 453 4.79 32.21 3.46
N GLU A 454 4.68 33.40 4.05
CA GLU A 454 5.40 33.74 5.28
C GLU A 454 4.75 33.01 6.47
N PRO A 455 5.53 32.51 7.44
CA PRO A 455 4.98 31.92 8.66
C PRO A 455 4.53 33.02 9.63
N GLU A 456 3.32 32.89 10.17
CA GLU A 456 2.87 33.68 11.32
C GLU A 456 3.61 33.26 12.61
N PRO A 457 3.81 34.17 13.59
CA PRO A 457 4.62 33.89 14.76
C PRO A 457 3.94 32.95 15.77
N GLU A 458 4.72 32.06 16.36
CA GLU A 458 4.30 31.18 17.45
C GLU A 458 4.06 32.02 18.73
N GLU A 459 2.89 31.88 19.37
CA GLU A 459 2.66 32.40 20.73
C GLU A 459 3.25 31.43 21.76
N GLU A 460 3.99 31.97 22.74
CA GLU A 460 4.64 31.18 23.80
C GLU A 460 3.61 30.68 24.82
N GLU A 461 3.31 29.37 24.85
CA GLU A 461 2.56 28.76 25.95
C GLU A 461 3.48 28.44 27.15
N GLU A 462 3.17 29.04 28.31
CA GLU A 462 3.84 28.78 29.59
C GLU A 462 3.65 27.33 30.08
N PRO A 463 4.63 26.76 30.83
CA PRO A 463 4.64 25.34 31.16
C PRO A 463 3.57 24.96 32.20
N ILE A 464 2.54 24.23 31.76
CA ILE A 464 1.59 23.58 32.66
C ILE A 464 2.26 22.35 33.30
N GLU A 465 2.53 22.41 34.61
CA GLU A 465 2.91 21.23 35.39
C GLU A 465 1.84 20.14 35.26
N ASN A 466 2.24 18.91 34.92
CA ASN A 466 1.33 17.80 34.65
C ASN A 466 1.41 16.71 35.74
N PRO A 467 0.58 16.77 36.81
CA PRO A 467 0.54 15.76 37.87
C PRO A 467 -0.53 14.68 37.63
N LEU A 468 -0.58 14.08 36.44
CA LEU A 468 -1.42 12.91 36.15
C LEU A 468 -0.66 11.82 35.39
N GLU A 469 0.07 10.99 36.15
CA GLU A 469 0.28 9.58 35.76
C GLU A 469 -1.09 8.88 35.77
N GLU A 470 -1.79 8.90 34.64
CA GLU A 470 -2.98 8.08 34.45
C GLU A 470 -2.61 6.60 34.68
N GLN A 471 -3.21 6.01 35.71
CA GLN A 471 -3.05 4.60 36.03
C GLN A 471 -3.39 3.77 34.79
N ILE A 472 -2.44 2.94 34.35
CA ILE A 472 -2.69 1.93 33.33
C ILE A 472 -3.67 0.93 33.96
N GLU A 473 -4.95 1.00 33.58
CA GLU A 473 -5.87 -0.11 33.85
C GLU A 473 -5.28 -1.36 33.21
N GLN A 474 -4.97 -2.36 34.03
CA GLN A 474 -4.64 -3.70 33.53
C GLN A 474 -5.92 -4.29 32.94
N ILE A 475 -6.10 -4.11 31.63
CA ILE A 475 -7.15 -4.77 30.86
C ILE A 475 -6.78 -6.25 30.82
N GLU A 476 -7.60 -7.09 31.45
CA GLU A 476 -7.47 -8.55 31.30
C GLU A 476 -7.62 -8.92 29.82
N LEU A 477 -6.59 -9.54 29.26
CA LEU A 477 -6.58 -10.04 27.89
C LEU A 477 -7.53 -11.23 27.77
N ASP A 478 -8.36 -11.25 26.73
CA ASP A 478 -9.21 -12.42 26.41
C ASP A 478 -8.34 -13.69 26.31
N GLU A 479 -8.67 -14.70 27.12
CA GLU A 479 -8.01 -16.02 27.14
C GLU A 479 -7.97 -16.66 25.75
N SER A 480 -8.88 -16.28 24.85
CA SER A 480 -8.92 -16.82 23.50
C SER A 480 -7.69 -16.41 22.67
N ILE A 481 -7.07 -15.25 22.94
CA ILE A 481 -5.97 -14.63 22.17
C ILE A 481 -4.74 -15.56 22.10
N PRO A 482 -3.97 -15.63 20.99
CA PRO A 482 -2.88 -16.59 20.79
C PRO A 482 -1.78 -16.53 21.86
N GLN A 483 -1.91 -17.37 22.88
CA GLN A 483 -0.93 -17.50 23.95
C GLN A 483 0.39 -18.15 23.50
N ARG A 484 0.49 -18.60 22.24
CA ARG A 484 1.68 -19.21 21.65
C ARG A 484 2.12 -18.45 20.41
N VAL A 485 3.34 -17.92 20.47
CA VAL A 485 4.00 -17.29 19.33
C VAL A 485 5.33 -17.98 19.07
N ILE A 486 5.69 -18.20 17.81
CA ILE A 486 6.93 -18.84 17.40
C ILE A 486 7.88 -17.77 16.84
N VAL A 487 9.09 -17.69 17.39
CA VAL A 487 10.19 -16.88 16.80
C VAL A 487 11.14 -17.79 16.04
N GLU A 488 11.34 -17.47 14.77
CA GLU A 488 12.42 -17.99 13.95
C GLU A 488 13.28 -16.82 13.43
N ASP A 489 14.30 -16.48 14.22
CA ASP A 489 15.22 -15.38 13.92
C ASP A 489 16.54 -15.93 13.36
N PRO A 490 16.86 -15.72 12.06
CA PRO A 490 18.11 -16.16 11.46
C PRO A 490 19.32 -15.34 11.93
N PHE A 491 19.14 -14.07 12.29
CA PHE A 491 20.20 -13.16 12.77
C PHE A 491 20.64 -13.48 14.21
N PHE A 492 19.82 -14.21 14.97
CA PHE A 492 20.07 -14.50 16.39
C PHE A 492 21.11 -15.62 16.64
N GLU A 493 21.36 -16.53 15.69
CA GLU A 493 22.31 -17.65 15.88
C GLU A 493 23.61 -17.54 15.08
N ALA A 494 23.64 -16.70 14.04
CA ALA A 494 24.85 -16.38 13.28
C ALA A 494 25.67 -15.32 14.03
N ASN A 495 26.42 -15.73 15.05
CA ASN A 495 27.35 -14.87 15.79
C ASN A 495 28.66 -14.60 15.00
N GLN A 496 28.51 -14.14 13.76
CA GLN A 496 29.49 -13.31 13.07
C GLN A 496 28.71 -12.14 12.46
N PRO A 497 29.07 -10.88 12.77
CA PRO A 497 28.43 -9.77 12.11
C PRO A 497 28.73 -9.84 10.60
N ILE A 498 27.72 -9.55 9.77
CA ILE A 498 27.99 -8.88 8.51
C ILE A 498 28.37 -7.45 8.91
N ALA A 499 29.64 -7.28 9.25
CA ALA A 499 30.23 -6.01 9.63
C ALA A 499 30.44 -5.16 8.37
N THR A 500 29.36 -4.55 7.91
CA THR A 500 29.44 -3.22 7.33
C THR A 500 28.81 -2.26 8.33
N ASP A 501 29.24 -1.00 8.38
CA ASP A 501 28.82 -0.02 9.40
C ASP A 501 27.38 0.52 9.15
N ALA A 502 26.53 -0.36 8.62
CA ALA A 502 25.27 -0.11 7.94
C ALA A 502 24.08 -0.08 8.92
N THR A 503 23.43 1.09 9.00
CA THR A 503 22.16 1.29 9.67
C THR A 503 20.98 0.79 8.84
N LEU A 504 19.74 0.93 9.34
CA LEU A 504 18.53 0.66 8.55
C LEU A 504 18.48 1.52 7.28
N ARG A 505 19.02 2.74 7.36
CA ARG A 505 19.17 3.64 6.21
C ARG A 505 20.06 2.97 5.17
N ASP A 506 21.26 2.51 5.54
CA ASP A 506 22.20 1.83 4.63
C ASP A 506 21.72 0.45 4.09
N TYR A 507 20.57 -0.05 4.57
CA TYR A 507 19.86 -1.22 4.05
C TYR A 507 18.67 -0.85 3.13
N PHE A 508 17.96 0.26 3.38
CA PHE A 508 16.91 0.82 2.49
C PHE A 508 17.40 1.98 1.60
N ALA A 509 18.70 2.29 1.60
CA ALA A 509 19.31 3.35 0.81
C ALA A 509 20.34 2.82 -0.19
N ARG A 510 20.53 1.50 -0.34
CA ARG A 510 21.25 0.96 -1.53
C ARG A 510 20.48 1.33 -2.80
N THR A 511 19.16 1.28 -2.72
CA THR A 511 18.16 1.88 -3.60
C THR A 511 18.15 3.43 -3.66
N THR A 512 19.13 4.17 -3.10
CA THR A 512 19.09 5.65 -3.07
C THR A 512 20.46 6.38 -3.04
N ASP A 513 21.51 5.80 -2.46
CA ASP A 513 22.78 6.49 -2.19
C ASP A 513 23.76 6.54 -3.37
N TYR A 514 23.49 5.78 -4.45
CA TYR A 514 24.26 5.82 -5.71
C TYR A 514 24.44 7.27 -6.22
N TRP A 515 23.44 8.15 -6.02
CA TRP A 515 23.46 9.51 -6.54
C TRP A 515 23.99 10.61 -5.59
N MET A 516 24.05 10.38 -4.27
CA MET A 516 24.55 11.41 -3.34
C MET A 516 26.08 11.50 -3.32
N LYS A 517 26.79 10.37 -3.49
CA LYS A 517 28.28 10.32 -3.49
C LYS A 517 28.94 11.06 -4.66
N ARG A 518 28.20 11.39 -5.73
CA ARG A 518 28.72 12.14 -6.88
C ARG A 518 28.65 13.66 -6.76
N ARG A 519 28.14 14.21 -5.64
CA ARG A 519 28.00 15.68 -5.43
C ARG A 519 28.99 16.30 -4.43
N TRP A 520 29.87 15.52 -3.79
CA TRP A 520 30.88 16.03 -2.86
C TRP A 520 32.36 15.83 -3.26
N THR A 521 32.66 15.04 -4.30
CA THR A 521 34.03 14.83 -4.79
C THR A 521 34.49 15.83 -5.87
N THR A 522 33.67 16.85 -6.17
CA THR A 522 34.05 17.96 -7.09
C THR A 522 34.66 19.18 -6.37
N LYS A 523 34.85 19.13 -5.05
CA LYS A 523 35.39 20.27 -4.27
C LYS A 523 36.81 20.11 -3.71
N GLU A 524 37.45 18.94 -3.87
CA GLU A 524 38.82 18.71 -3.40
C GLU A 524 39.85 18.39 -4.51
N ARG A 525 39.45 18.41 -5.80
CA ARG A 525 40.40 18.31 -6.94
C ARG A 525 41.12 19.63 -7.30
N LYS A 526 41.31 20.55 -6.34
CA LYS A 526 42.07 21.81 -6.54
C LYS A 526 43.10 22.15 -5.46
N THR A 527 43.37 21.26 -4.50
CA THR A 527 44.29 21.56 -3.37
C THR A 527 45.51 20.64 -3.26
N GLU A 528 45.63 19.59 -4.08
CA GLU A 528 46.79 18.67 -4.05
C GLU A 528 47.68 18.73 -5.30
N ALA A 529 47.45 19.67 -6.22
CA ALA A 529 48.29 19.87 -7.42
C ALA A 529 49.45 20.87 -7.22
N ASN A 530 49.91 21.09 -5.98
CA ASN A 530 50.96 22.08 -5.68
C ASN A 530 51.95 21.66 -4.56
N LEU A 531 51.96 20.37 -4.17
CA LEU A 531 52.87 19.85 -3.12
C LEU A 531 53.58 18.52 -3.47
N SER A 532 53.82 18.22 -4.75
CA SER A 532 54.96 17.37 -5.12
C SER A 532 55.47 17.58 -6.56
N LYS A 533 56.63 18.25 -6.67
CA LYS A 533 57.58 18.30 -7.81
C LYS A 533 57.10 18.91 -9.12
#